data_AF-A0A7Y5C883-F1
#
_entry.id   AF-A0A7Y5C883-F1
#
_cell.length_a   1.000
_cell.length_b   1.000
_cell.length_c   1.000
_cell.angle_alpha   90.00
_cell.angle_beta   90.00
_cell.angle_gamma   90.00
#
_symmetry.space_group_name_H-M   'P 1'
#
loop_
_entity.id
_entity.type
_entity.pdbx_description
1 polymer ?
#
loop_
_entity_poly.entity_id
_entity_poly.type
_entity_poly.pdbx_seq_one_letter_code
_entity_poly.pdbx_strand_id
1 'polypeptide(L)'
;MIEIELKWALVLYSGILGAIGLFIWSYTEISVRRPQQYLGKQFLWRCTFCGYTYLDESDEEISKCPRCESFVAATDAKARFVPVDSPEATPQQDSGRNTSRRKRHHQRRRGPRRR
;
A
#
# COMPACT_ATOMS: atom_id res chain seq x y z
N MET A 1 -35.45 -48.07 5.52
CA MET A 1 -35.96 -46.68 5.49
C MET A 1 -35.32 -45.99 6.68
N ILE A 2 -34.39 -45.07 6.47
CA ILE A 2 -33.71 -44.38 7.58
C ILE A 2 -34.71 -43.37 8.12
N GLU A 3 -35.37 -43.71 9.23
CA GLU A 3 -36.29 -42.82 9.93
C GLU A 3 -35.48 -41.73 10.63
N ILE A 4 -35.22 -40.65 9.92
CA ILE A 4 -34.60 -39.47 10.51
C ILE A 4 -35.64 -38.84 11.42
N GLU A 5 -35.40 -38.94 12.73
CA GLU A 5 -36.18 -38.23 13.74
C GLU A 5 -36.20 -36.73 13.41
N LEU A 6 -37.37 -36.09 13.49
CA LEU A 6 -37.57 -34.67 13.18
C LEU A 6 -36.55 -33.75 13.88
N LYS A 7 -36.13 -34.14 15.10
CA LYS A 7 -35.11 -33.45 15.89
C LYS A 7 -33.77 -33.40 15.17
N TRP A 8 -33.31 -34.52 14.61
CA TRP A 8 -32.05 -34.60 13.88
C TRP A 8 -32.08 -33.80 12.59
N ALA A 9 -33.23 -33.80 11.89
CA ALA A 9 -33.41 -32.95 10.72
C ALA A 9 -33.26 -31.46 11.09
N LEU A 10 -33.93 -31.00 12.14
CA LEU A 10 -33.85 -29.61 12.61
C LEU A 10 -32.42 -29.19 13.01
N VAL A 11 -31.72 -30.06 13.74
CA VAL A 11 -30.32 -29.81 14.15
C VAL A 11 -29.39 -29.71 12.94
N LEU A 12 -29.53 -30.62 11.97
CA LEU A 12 -28.70 -30.60 10.76
C LEU A 12 -28.97 -29.36 9.90
N TYR A 13 -30.24 -29.04 9.64
CA TYR A 13 -30.58 -27.87 8.83
C TYR A 13 -30.15 -26.56 9.48
N SER A 14 -30.37 -26.39 10.79
CA SER A 14 -29.92 -25.20 11.51
C SER A 14 -28.40 -25.10 11.59
N GLY A 15 -27.70 -26.22 11.80
CA GLY A 15 -26.24 -26.29 11.78
C GLY A 15 -25.67 -25.89 10.42
N ILE A 16 -26.22 -26.42 9.33
CA ILE A 16 -25.80 -26.08 7.95
C ILE A 16 -26.07 -24.61 7.65
N LEU A 17 -27.26 -24.09 7.98
CA LEU A 17 -27.58 -22.67 7.78
C LEU A 17 -26.65 -21.75 8.58
N GLY A 18 -26.37 -22.09 9.84
CA GLY A 18 -25.42 -21.36 10.68
C GLY A 18 -24.00 -21.40 10.11
N ALA A 19 -23.55 -22.57 9.64
CA ALA A 19 -22.24 -22.72 9.01
C ALA A 19 -22.12 -21.90 7.73
N ILE A 20 -23.16 -21.89 6.89
CA ILE A 20 -23.21 -21.06 5.68
C ILE A 20 -23.19 -19.58 6.06
N GLY A 21 -23.97 -19.15 7.05
CA GLY A 21 -23.96 -17.77 7.53
C GLY A 21 -22.59 -17.32 8.05
N LEU A 22 -21.93 -18.16 8.86
CA LEU A 22 -20.56 -17.91 9.33
C LEU A 22 -19.54 -17.91 8.20
N PHE A 23 -19.69 -18.81 7.22
CA PHE A 23 -18.81 -18.87 6.06
C PHE A 23 -18.95 -17.60 5.22
N ILE A 24 -20.17 -17.16 4.91
CA ILE A 24 -20.43 -15.91 4.19
C ILE A 24 -19.87 -14.73 4.99
N TRP A 25 -20.16 -14.64 6.29
CA TRP A 25 -19.68 -13.55 7.13
C TRP A 25 -18.15 -13.49 7.14
N SER A 26 -17.48 -14.61 7.41
CA SER A 26 -16.01 -14.68 7.39
C SER A 26 -15.43 -14.36 6.02
N TYR A 27 -16.04 -14.86 4.94
CA TYR A 27 -15.63 -14.56 3.57
C TYR A 27 -15.76 -13.07 3.28
N THR A 28 -16.88 -12.44 3.65
CA THR A 28 -17.08 -11.00 3.46
C THR A 28 -16.10 -10.18 4.30
N GLU A 29 -15.87 -10.55 5.56
CA GLU A 29 -14.95 -9.85 6.44
C GLU A 29 -13.50 -9.93 5.92
N ILE A 30 -13.08 -11.10 5.44
CA ILE A 30 -11.75 -11.31 4.85
C ILE A 30 -11.63 -10.60 3.49
N SER A 31 -12.67 -10.70 2.65
CA SER A 31 -12.71 -10.12 1.31
C SER A 31 -12.73 -8.60 1.34
N VAL A 32 -13.32 -7.96 2.36
CA VAL A 32 -13.30 -6.50 2.52
C VAL A 32 -11.98 -6.02 3.14
N ARG A 33 -11.44 -6.74 4.13
CA ARG A 33 -10.19 -6.33 4.80
C ARG A 33 -8.96 -6.38 3.90
N ARG A 34 -8.86 -7.38 3.01
CA ARG A 34 -7.70 -7.55 2.13
C ARG A 34 -7.48 -6.42 1.12
N PRO A 35 -8.46 -5.99 0.31
CA PRO A 35 -8.28 -4.91 -0.65
C PRO A 35 -8.02 -3.58 0.04
N GLN A 36 -8.66 -3.29 1.18
CA GLN A 36 -8.43 -2.05 1.90
C GLN A 36 -6.99 -1.92 2.44
N GLN A 37 -6.39 -3.04 2.85
CA GLN A 37 -4.97 -3.08 3.24
C GLN A 37 -4.00 -2.93 2.06
N TYR A 38 -4.41 -3.32 0.84
CA TYR A 38 -3.58 -3.23 -0.36
C TYR A 38 -3.69 -1.83 -0.98
N LEU A 39 -4.91 -1.31 -1.17
CA LEU A 39 -5.17 0.02 -1.71
C LEU A 39 -4.63 1.11 -0.79
N GLY A 40 -4.86 1.03 0.52
CA GLY A 40 -4.39 2.05 1.47
C GLY A 40 -2.86 2.21 1.52
N LYS A 41 -2.11 1.24 1.01
CA LYS A 41 -0.64 1.29 0.91
C LYS A 41 -0.16 1.88 -0.42
N GLN A 42 -0.93 1.72 -1.49
CA GLN A 42 -0.58 2.20 -2.83
C GLN A 42 -0.73 3.73 -2.96
N PHE A 43 -1.69 4.31 -2.25
CA PHE A 43 -1.97 5.75 -2.29
C PHE A 43 -1.22 6.57 -1.24
N LEU A 44 -0.31 5.95 -0.48
CA LEU A 44 0.42 6.64 0.59
C LEU A 44 1.75 7.21 0.06
N TRP A 45 1.76 8.54 -0.10
CA TRP A 45 2.89 9.30 -0.61
C TRP A 45 3.66 9.98 0.52
N ARG A 46 4.97 10.16 0.30
CA ARG A 46 5.85 10.94 1.17
C ARG A 46 6.60 11.95 0.32
N CYS A 47 6.46 13.22 0.66
CA CYS A 47 7.18 14.28 -0.02
C CYS A 47 8.69 14.17 0.20
N THR A 48 9.47 14.16 -0.89
CA THR A 48 10.95 14.12 -0.85
C THR A 48 11.58 15.44 -0.38
N PHE A 49 10.83 16.55 -0.44
CA PHE A 49 11.28 17.89 -0.06
C PHE A 49 10.99 18.22 1.42
N CYS A 50 9.73 18.16 1.84
CA CYS A 50 9.32 18.52 3.21
C CYS A 50 9.13 17.30 4.14
N GLY A 51 9.14 16.08 3.61
CA GLY A 51 8.96 14.86 4.40
C GLY A 51 7.52 14.59 4.87
N TYR A 52 6.54 15.41 4.46
CA TYR A 52 5.13 15.22 4.80
C TYR A 52 4.55 13.98 4.11
N THR A 53 3.82 13.16 4.87
CA THR A 53 3.14 11.96 4.36
C THR A 53 1.66 12.29 4.14
N TYR A 54 1.13 11.93 2.98
CA TYR A 54 -0.25 12.22 2.58
C TYR A 54 -0.82 11.08 1.74
N LEU A 55 -2.16 11.04 1.64
CA LEU A 55 -2.85 10.16 0.70
C LEU A 55 -3.17 10.95 -0.56
N ASP A 56 -2.91 10.34 -1.72
CA ASP A 56 -3.30 10.87 -3.02
C ASP A 56 -3.81 9.72 -3.88
N GLU A 57 -5.13 9.74 -4.13
CA GLU A 57 -5.84 8.74 -4.95
C GLU A 57 -5.93 9.15 -6.42
N SER A 58 -5.63 10.42 -6.72
CA SER A 58 -5.82 11.02 -8.06
C SER A 58 -4.70 10.66 -9.04
N ASP A 59 -3.47 10.63 -8.56
CA ASP A 59 -2.30 10.59 -9.43
C ASP A 59 -1.40 9.38 -9.16
N GLU A 60 -1.43 8.41 -10.08
CA GLU A 60 -0.59 7.22 -10.03
C GLU A 60 0.87 7.47 -10.47
N GLU A 61 1.17 8.58 -11.12
CA GLU A 61 2.52 8.87 -11.64
C GLU A 61 3.21 10.05 -10.95
N ILE A 62 2.48 11.13 -10.66
CA ILE A 62 3.05 12.36 -10.08
C ILE A 62 2.06 12.96 -9.08
N SER A 63 2.41 13.00 -7.80
CA SER A 63 1.56 13.63 -6.77
C SER A 63 2.05 15.03 -6.40
N LYS A 64 1.14 15.94 -6.12
CA LYS A 64 1.45 17.30 -5.64
C LYS A 64 1.32 17.36 -4.12
N CYS A 65 2.41 17.72 -3.43
CA CYS A 65 2.37 17.81 -1.97
C CYS A 65 1.49 18.99 -1.51
N PRO A 66 0.50 18.79 -0.61
CA PRO A 66 -0.40 19.86 -0.15
C PRO A 66 0.28 20.90 0.76
N ARG A 67 1.48 20.62 1.28
CA ARG A 67 2.16 21.50 2.23
C ARG A 67 3.18 22.44 1.58
N CYS A 68 3.94 21.93 0.61
CA CYS A 68 5.01 22.68 -0.05
C CYS A 68 4.84 22.76 -1.56
N GLU A 69 3.75 22.22 -2.10
CA GLU A 69 3.38 22.27 -3.52
C GLU A 69 4.41 21.67 -4.49
N SER A 70 5.40 20.96 -3.97
CA SER A 70 6.38 20.25 -4.77
C SER A 70 5.76 19.02 -5.42
N PHE A 71 6.13 18.78 -6.67
CA PHE A 71 5.78 17.56 -7.39
C PHE A 71 6.71 16.42 -6.99
N VAL A 72 6.13 15.23 -6.78
CA VAL A 72 6.82 14.02 -6.40
C VAL A 72 6.47 12.94 -7.40
N ALA A 73 7.47 12.40 -8.10
CA ALA A 73 7.25 11.35 -9.08
C ALA A 73 7.24 9.96 -8.41
N ALA A 74 6.42 9.04 -8.94
CA ALA A 74 6.36 7.65 -8.51
C ALA A 74 7.71 6.91 -8.63
N THR A 75 8.55 7.34 -9.57
CA THR A 75 9.89 6.77 -9.83
C THR A 75 10.92 7.13 -8.75
N ASP A 76 10.64 8.12 -7.91
CA ASP A 76 11.53 8.45 -6.79
C ASP A 76 11.43 7.36 -5.72
N ALA A 77 12.54 6.66 -5.46
CA ALA A 77 12.61 5.55 -4.49
C ALA A 77 12.20 5.91 -3.04
N LYS A 78 12.00 7.20 -2.73
CA LYS A 78 11.57 7.70 -1.41
C LYS A 78 10.17 8.34 -1.42
N ALA A 79 9.53 8.41 -2.57
CA ALA A 79 8.21 9.02 -2.76
C ALA A 79 7.08 8.12 -2.25
N ARG A 80 7.23 6.80 -2.39
CA ARG A 80 6.24 5.81 -1.95
C ARG A 80 6.73 5.03 -0.75
N PHE A 81 5.80 4.72 0.16
CA PHE A 81 6.08 3.91 1.34
C PHE A 81 6.10 2.41 1.03
N VAL A 82 5.46 2.01 -0.08
CA VAL A 82 5.48 0.64 -0.60
C VAL A 82 6.02 0.68 -2.03
N PRO A 83 7.03 -0.13 -2.38
CA PRO A 83 7.44 -0.29 -3.76
C PRO A 83 6.23 -0.77 -4.55
N VAL A 84 5.87 -0.04 -5.61
CA VAL A 84 4.93 -0.59 -6.58
C VAL A 84 5.70 -1.66 -7.32
N ASP A 85 5.35 -2.92 -7.09
CA ASP A 85 5.72 -4.01 -7.97
C ASP A 85 4.96 -3.78 -9.30
N SER A 86 5.47 -2.87 -10.13
CA SER A 86 5.04 -2.77 -11.52
C SER A 86 5.44 -4.06 -12.22
N PRO A 87 4.50 -4.82 -12.80
CA PRO A 87 4.84 -6.01 -13.57
C PRO A 87 5.32 -5.63 -14.97
N GLU A 88 6.31 -4.73 -15.10
CA GLU A 88 7.16 -4.59 -16.30
C GLU A 88 8.23 -3.49 -16.10
N ALA A 89 9.39 -3.90 -15.60
CA ALA A 89 10.70 -3.39 -16.01
C ALA A 89 11.77 -4.25 -15.34
N THR A 90 12.45 -5.06 -16.14
CA THR A 90 13.63 -5.83 -15.74
C THR A 90 14.67 -4.92 -15.08
N PRO A 91 15.06 -5.12 -13.80
CA PRO A 91 16.23 -4.46 -13.25
C PRO A 91 17.44 -5.34 -13.56
N GLN A 92 18.33 -4.89 -14.45
CA GLN A 92 19.70 -5.37 -14.45
C GLN A 92 20.29 -5.09 -13.07
N GLN A 93 20.61 -6.18 -12.36
CA GLN A 93 21.39 -6.19 -11.15
C GLN A 93 22.80 -5.68 -11.45
N ASP A 94 23.07 -4.42 -11.13
CA ASP A 94 24.44 -4.01 -10.84
C ASP A 94 24.67 -4.06 -9.34
N SER A 95 25.22 -5.20 -8.93
CA SER A 95 25.93 -5.38 -7.69
C SER A 95 27.07 -4.35 -7.57
N GLY A 96 27.12 -3.62 -6.45
CA GLY A 96 28.38 -3.06 -5.98
C GLY A 96 28.35 -1.64 -5.42
N ARG A 97 28.79 -1.56 -4.16
CA ARG A 97 29.35 -0.40 -3.45
C ARG A 97 28.37 0.64 -2.90
N ASN A 98 28.12 0.46 -1.61
CA ASN A 98 27.99 1.51 -0.61
C ASN A 98 29.06 2.61 -0.81
N THR A 99 28.70 3.70 -1.50
CA THR A 99 29.52 4.92 -1.57
C THR A 99 29.01 5.92 -0.54
N SER A 100 29.36 5.66 0.72
CA SER A 100 29.26 6.68 1.76
C SER A 100 29.88 8.00 1.28
N ARG A 101 29.10 9.08 1.34
CA ARG A 101 29.57 10.48 1.27
C ARG A 101 30.53 10.84 0.12
N ARG A 102 30.02 10.94 -1.12
CA ARG A 102 30.59 11.89 -2.09
C ARG A 102 29.73 13.15 -2.15
N LYS A 103 30.14 14.18 -1.40
CA LYS A 103 29.71 15.55 -1.66
C LYS A 103 30.07 15.86 -3.12
N ARG A 104 29.08 16.25 -3.93
CA ARG A 104 29.30 16.70 -5.32
C ARG A 104 30.20 17.93 -5.30
N HIS A 105 31.30 17.90 -6.05
CA HIS A 105 32.33 18.95 -6.07
C HIS A 105 31.80 20.34 -6.50
N HIS A 106 30.62 20.38 -7.13
CA HIS A 106 29.97 21.60 -7.63
C HIS A 106 28.87 22.14 -6.71
N GLN A 107 28.56 21.50 -5.58
CA GLN A 107 27.71 22.11 -4.54
C GLN A 107 28.52 23.14 -3.74
N ARG A 108 28.81 24.29 -4.36
CA ARG A 108 29.20 25.50 -3.66
C ARG A 108 28.01 25.96 -2.82
N ARG A 109 28.05 25.64 -1.52
CA ARG A 109 27.16 26.23 -0.53
C ARG A 109 27.32 27.76 -0.56
N ARG A 110 26.34 28.47 -1.13
CA ARG A 110 25.92 29.78 -0.61
C ARG A 110 24.55 29.56 0.03
N GLY A 111 24.56 29.22 1.32
CA GLY A 111 23.35 29.31 2.12
C GLY A 111 22.88 30.76 2.22
N PRO A 112 21.60 31.01 2.47
CA PRO A 112 21.04 32.36 2.50
C PRO A 112 21.67 33.17 3.64
N ARG A 113 22.22 34.34 3.29
CA ARG A 113 22.66 35.36 4.23
C ARG A 113 21.40 35.92 4.89
N ARG A 114 21.11 35.53 6.13
CA ARG A 114 20.12 36.25 6.96
C ARG A 114 20.60 37.71 7.08
N ARG A 115 19.75 38.64 6.64
CA ARG A 115 19.81 40.05 7.06
C ARG A 115 18.96 40.20 8.31
#